data_AF-A0A2S2QSI5-F1
#
_entry.id   AF-A0A2S2QSI5-F1
#
_cell.length_a   1.000
_cell.length_b   1.000
_cell.length_c   1.000
_cell.angle_alpha   90.00
_cell.angle_beta   90.00
_cell.angle_gamma   90.00
#
_symmetry.space_group_name_H-M   'P 1'
#
loop_
_entity.id
_entity.type
_entity.pdbx_description
1 polymer ?
#
loop_
_entity_poly.entity_id
_entity_poly.type
_entity_poly.pdbx_seq_one_letter_code
_entity_poly.pdbx_strand_id
1 'polypeptide(L)'
;MRDIKLFVSKALLPLTVAGFRGLEEITGEPVYYCDRPVVLIGDFNVNFSLPVAQLLLDFLEQKFSLRMVNSRHYPTTKGGTTIDAVFARKLENIELKHFVSYFNYQNPISITRLTE
;
A
#
# COMPACT_ATOMS: atom_id res chain seq x y z
N MET A 1 -0.09 10.85 10.82
CA MET A 1 0.25 10.92 9.37
C MET A 1 1.76 11.02 9.11
N ARG A 2 2.57 11.71 9.93
CA ARG A 2 4.03 11.78 9.72
C ARG A 2 4.71 10.42 9.89
N ASP A 3 4.35 9.67 10.93
CA ASP A 3 5.00 8.41 11.28
C ASP A 3 4.77 7.32 10.22
N ILE A 4 3.53 7.21 9.72
CA ILE A 4 3.20 6.26 8.64
C ILE A 4 3.95 6.59 7.34
N LYS A 5 4.06 7.87 6.99
CA LYS A 5 4.85 8.31 5.84
C LYS A 5 6.32 7.93 6.01
N LEU A 6 6.88 8.12 7.21
CA LEU A 6 8.28 7.78 7.50
C LEU A 6 8.53 6.27 7.44
N PHE A 7 7.65 5.47 8.05
CA PHE A 7 7.75 4.01 8.03
C PHE A 7 7.72 3.47 6.59
N VAL A 8 6.70 3.86 5.81
CA VAL A 8 6.56 3.45 4.41
C VAL A 8 7.77 3.91 3.59
N SER A 9 8.25 5.14 3.81
CA SER A 9 9.43 5.64 3.11
C SER A 9 10.64 4.77 3.39
N LYS A 10 10.95 4.46 4.65
CA LYS A 10 12.10 3.60 4.98
C LYS A 10 12.02 2.22 4.32
N ALA A 11 10.83 1.62 4.28
CA ALA A 11 10.62 0.30 3.69
C ALA A 11 10.70 0.30 2.16
N LEU A 12 10.17 1.33 1.50
CA LEU A 12 9.98 1.35 0.05
C LEU A 12 10.99 2.22 -0.70
N LEU A 13 11.74 3.08 -0.02
CA LEU A 13 12.73 3.98 -0.65
C LEU A 13 13.74 3.21 -1.51
N PRO A 14 14.30 2.06 -1.09
CA PRO A 14 15.20 1.26 -1.96
C PRO A 14 14.55 0.76 -3.25
N LEU A 15 13.21 0.70 -3.29
CA LEU A 15 12.43 0.25 -4.44
C LEU A 15 12.03 1.40 -5.38
N THR A 16 12.58 2.60 -5.17
CA THR A 16 12.38 3.78 -6.02
C THR A 16 13.68 4.16 -6.71
N VAL A 17 13.60 4.76 -7.92
CA VAL A 17 14.80 5.21 -8.65
C VAL A 17 15.59 6.22 -7.85
N ALA A 18 14.91 7.21 -7.23
CA ALA A 18 15.56 8.24 -6.44
C ALA A 18 16.22 7.68 -5.16
N GLY A 19 15.54 6.78 -4.46
CA GLY A 19 16.05 6.19 -3.23
C GLY A 19 17.21 5.23 -3.45
N PHE A 20 17.13 4.40 -4.50
CA PHE A 20 18.23 3.58 -4.95
C PHE A 20 19.49 4.41 -5.25
N ARG A 21 19.37 5.45 -6.09
CA ARG A 21 20.49 6.33 -6.44
C ARG A 21 21.10 7.03 -5.23
N GLY A 22 20.26 7.52 -4.32
CA GLY A 22 20.74 8.16 -3.09
C GLY A 22 21.47 7.18 -2.16
N LEU A 23 21.05 5.91 -2.11
CA LEU A 23 21.76 4.88 -1.35
C LEU A 23 23.11 4.54 -1.95
N GLU A 24 23.23 4.44 -3.28
CA GLU A 24 24.54 4.25 -3.94
C GLU A 24 25.50 5.41 -3.64
N GLU A 25 25.01 6.66 -3.73
CA GLU A 25 25.82 7.85 -3.46
C GLU A 25 26.35 7.88 -2.01
N ILE A 26 25.50 7.52 -1.03
CA ILE A 26 25.88 7.52 0.39
C ILE A 26 26.82 6.37 0.74
N THR A 27 26.56 5.19 0.20
CA THR A 27 27.29 3.97 0.58
C THR A 27 28.56 3.75 -0.23
N GLY A 28 28.65 4.34 -1.43
CA GLY A 28 29.73 4.08 -2.39
C GLY A 28 29.66 2.68 -3.01
N GLU A 29 28.65 1.89 -2.67
CA GLU A 29 28.44 0.52 -3.12
C GLU A 29 27.35 0.47 -4.20
N PRO A 30 27.50 -0.38 -5.23
CA PRO A 30 26.43 -0.60 -6.19
C PRO A 30 25.23 -1.23 -5.47
N VAL A 31 24.11 -0.54 -5.50
CA VAL A 31 22.83 -1.10 -5.07
C VAL A 31 22.16 -1.63 -6.35
N TYR A 32 21.24 -2.59 -6.25
CA TYR A 32 20.50 -3.03 -7.43
C TYR A 32 19.11 -2.39 -7.40
N TYR A 33 18.85 -1.48 -8.35
CA TYR A 33 17.48 -1.03 -8.59
C TYR A 33 16.64 -2.22 -9.02
N CYS A 34 15.65 -2.56 -8.20
CA CYS A 34 14.73 -3.62 -8.53
C CYS A 34 13.39 -3.02 -8.91
N ASP A 35 13.15 -2.94 -10.21
CA ASP A 35 11.86 -2.52 -10.75
C ASP A 35 10.82 -3.64 -10.66
N ARG A 36 10.47 -4.01 -9.42
CA ARG A 36 9.55 -5.11 -9.15
C ARG A 36 8.12 -4.63 -8.96
N PRO A 37 7.14 -5.46 -9.35
CA PRO A 37 5.78 -5.36 -8.87
C PRO A 37 5.77 -5.32 -7.33
N VAL A 38 4.99 -4.41 -6.75
CA VAL A 38 4.85 -4.27 -5.29
C VAL A 38 3.39 -4.32 -4.91
N VAL A 39 3.11 -5.06 -3.85
CA VAL A 39 1.85 -5.00 -3.12
C VAL A 39 2.16 -4.53 -1.70
N LEU A 40 1.48 -3.49 -1.25
CA LEU A 40 1.51 -2.99 0.12
C LEU A 40 0.12 -3.23 0.73
N ILE A 41 0.05 -4.10 1.75
CA ILE A 41 -1.19 -4.50 2.41
C ILE A 41 -1.04 -4.35 3.91
N GLY A 42 -2.13 -3.97 4.56
CA GLY A 42 -2.29 -4.12 6.00
C GLY A 42 -3.36 -3.20 6.54
N ASP A 43 -3.41 -3.16 7.87
CA ASP A 43 -4.17 -2.17 8.64
C ASP A 43 -3.34 -0.89 8.76
N PHE A 44 -3.82 0.20 8.17
CA PHE A 44 -3.16 1.51 8.23
C PHE A 44 -3.65 2.34 9.41
N ASN A 45 -4.72 1.90 10.08
CA ASN A 45 -5.44 2.61 11.13
C ASN A 45 -5.81 4.06 10.73
N VAL A 46 -6.02 4.27 9.43
CA VAL A 46 -6.49 5.51 8.81
C VAL A 46 -7.78 5.17 8.09
N ASN A 47 -8.87 5.86 8.41
CA ASN A 47 -10.13 5.60 7.72
C ASN A 47 -10.12 6.18 6.30
N PHE A 48 -9.90 5.32 5.32
CA PHE A 48 -9.84 5.66 3.89
C PHE A 48 -11.17 6.14 3.34
N SER A 49 -12.30 5.90 3.99
CA SER A 49 -13.59 6.47 3.56
C SER A 49 -13.68 7.98 3.80
N LEU A 50 -12.79 8.57 4.61
CA LEU A 50 -12.80 9.99 4.95
C LEU A 50 -11.86 10.82 4.05
N PRO A 51 -12.14 12.13 3.84
CA PRO A 51 -11.28 13.01 3.06
C PRO A 51 -9.84 13.13 3.57
N VAL A 52 -9.63 13.03 4.89
CA VAL A 52 -8.31 13.12 5.52
C VAL A 52 -7.30 12.08 5.01
N ALA A 53 -7.78 10.94 4.51
CA ALA A 53 -6.95 9.89 3.95
C ALA A 53 -6.33 10.26 2.60
N GLN A 54 -6.86 11.28 1.90
CA GLN A 54 -6.36 11.71 0.60
C GLN A 54 -4.88 12.09 0.65
N LEU A 55 -4.43 12.72 1.74
CA LEU A 55 -3.02 13.07 1.96
C LEU A 55 -2.06 11.87 1.99
N LEU A 56 -2.56 10.68 2.33
CA LEU A 56 -1.80 9.43 2.30
C LEU A 56 -1.89 8.78 0.93
N LEU A 57 -3.08 8.77 0.30
CA LEU A 57 -3.27 8.28 -1.07
C LEU A 57 -2.37 9.01 -2.05
N ASP A 58 -2.40 10.35 -2.05
CA ASP A 58 -1.58 11.18 -2.92
C ASP A 58 -0.10 10.94 -2.70
N PHE A 59 0.32 10.78 -1.43
CA PHE A 59 1.71 10.49 -1.10
C PHE A 59 2.16 9.14 -1.66
N LEU A 60 1.35 8.08 -1.48
CA LEU A 60 1.66 6.74 -1.96
C LEU A 60 1.72 6.68 -3.49
N GLU A 61 0.77 7.34 -4.16
CA GLU A 61 0.75 7.40 -5.61
C GLU A 61 1.91 8.23 -6.16
N GLN A 62 2.11 9.46 -5.67
CA GLN A 62 3.12 10.37 -6.23
C GLN A 62 4.56 9.92 -5.93
N LYS A 63 4.81 9.32 -4.76
CA LYS A 63 6.18 8.93 -4.36
C LYS A 63 6.54 7.50 -4.74
N PHE A 64 5.57 6.58 -4.78
CA PHE A 64 5.84 5.15 -4.96
C PHE A 64 5.06 4.53 -6.13
N SER A 65 4.23 5.31 -6.83
CA SER A 65 3.30 4.83 -7.87
C SER A 65 2.36 3.73 -7.36
N LEU A 66 2.09 3.73 -6.06
CA LEU A 66 1.21 2.77 -5.40
C LEU A 66 -0.22 3.30 -5.42
N ARG A 67 -1.11 2.57 -6.09
CA ARG A 67 -2.54 2.90 -6.17
C ARG A 67 -3.35 1.96 -5.31
N MET A 68 -4.37 2.48 -4.65
CA MET A 68 -5.28 1.67 -3.84
C MET A 68 -6.11 0.78 -4.77
N VAL A 69 -6.18 -0.52 -4.44
CA VAL A 69 -6.88 -1.54 -5.22
C VAL A 69 -8.27 -1.80 -4.67
N ASN A 70 -8.44 -1.81 -3.34
CA ASN A 70 -9.77 -1.95 -2.73
C ASN A 70 -10.55 -0.63 -2.73
N SER A 71 -11.88 -0.74 -2.78
CA SER A 71 -12.77 0.43 -2.73
C SER A 71 -12.73 1.09 -1.36
N ARG A 72 -12.62 2.43 -1.35
CA ARG A 72 -12.73 3.25 -0.13
C ARG A 72 -14.10 3.13 0.54
N HIS A 73 -15.12 2.80 -0.25
CA HIS A 73 -16.52 2.72 0.16
C HIS A 73 -16.98 1.32 0.54
N TYR A 74 -16.07 0.34 0.51
CA TYR A 74 -16.34 -1.01 0.99
C TYR A 74 -15.66 -1.21 2.36
N PRO A 75 -16.41 -1.21 3.47
CA PRO A 75 -15.83 -1.30 4.80
C PRO A 75 -15.01 -2.56 5.03
N THR A 76 -13.87 -2.39 5.70
CA THR A 76 -13.00 -3.49 6.12
C THR A 76 -13.17 -3.82 7.60
N THR A 77 -14.12 -3.17 8.28
CA THR A 77 -14.47 -3.48 9.66
C THR A 77 -15.98 -3.62 9.83
N LYS A 78 -16.39 -4.30 10.91
CA LYS A 78 -17.80 -4.39 11.31
C LYS A 78 -18.44 -3.04 11.66
N GLY A 79 -17.62 -2.03 11.99
CA GLY A 79 -18.09 -0.68 12.30
C GLY A 79 -18.27 0.23 11.09
N GLY A 80 -18.13 -0.28 9.87
CA GLY A 80 -18.31 0.53 8.66
C GLY A 80 -17.10 1.40 8.30
N THR A 81 -15.94 1.17 8.92
CA THR A 81 -14.70 1.88 8.57
C THR A 81 -13.88 1.09 7.55
N THR A 82 -13.09 1.81 6.74
CA THR A 82 -12.16 1.23 5.77
C THR A 82 -10.75 1.58 6.23
N ILE A 83 -10.14 0.73 7.05
CA ILE A 83 -8.78 0.98 7.60
C ILE A 83 -7.73 0.01 7.04
N ASP A 84 -8.18 -1.14 6.54
CA ASP A 84 -7.36 -2.07 5.81
C ASP A 84 -7.32 -1.65 4.34
N ALA A 85 -6.11 -1.61 3.77
CA ALA A 85 -5.95 -1.21 2.39
C ALA A 85 -4.92 -2.08 1.67
N VAL A 86 -5.19 -2.29 0.39
CA VAL A 86 -4.33 -2.95 -0.58
C VAL A 86 -3.89 -1.89 -1.56
N PHE A 87 -2.58 -1.68 -1.67
CA PHE A 87 -1.99 -0.84 -2.70
C PHE A 87 -1.13 -1.68 -3.63
N ALA A 88 -1.15 -1.38 -4.91
CA ALA A 88 -0.34 -2.08 -5.90
C ALA A 88 0.33 -1.10 -6.88
N ARG A 89 1.47 -1.51 -7.41
CA ARG A 89 2.11 -0.91 -8.58
C ARG A 89 2.64 -2.00 -9.49
N LYS A 90 2.59 -1.78 -10.80
CA LYS A 90 3.10 -2.72 -11.83
C LYS A 90 2.50 -4.13 -11.70
N LEU A 91 1.26 -4.18 -11.23
CA LEU A 91 0.43 -5.39 -11.18
C LEU A 91 -0.91 -5.06 -11.81
N GLU A 92 -1.24 -5.84 -12.81
CA GLU A 92 -2.53 -5.83 -13.47
C GLU A 92 -3.30 -7.10 -13.05
N ASN A 93 -4.61 -7.10 -13.27
CA ASN A 93 -5.48 -8.25 -13.04
C ASN A 93 -5.44 -8.78 -11.59
N ILE A 94 -5.46 -7.86 -10.61
CA ILE A 94 -5.66 -8.20 -9.20
C ILE A 94 -7.16 -8.28 -8.91
N GLU A 95 -7.62 -9.44 -8.44
CA GLU A 95 -8.96 -9.62 -7.88
C GLU A 95 -8.88 -9.53 -6.35
N LEU A 96 -9.82 -8.79 -5.75
CA LEU A 96 -9.99 -8.71 -4.30
C LEU A 96 -11.30 -9.35 -3.89
N LYS A 97 -11.24 -10.24 -2.90
CA LYS A 97 -12.42 -10.82 -2.26
C LYS A 97 -12.46 -10.43 -0.79
N HIS A 98 -13.57 -9.83 -0.39
CA HIS A 98 -13.82 -9.46 0.99
C HIS A 98 -14.57 -10.59 1.71
N PHE A 99 -14.17 -10.86 2.94
CA PHE A 99 -14.79 -11.88 3.79
C PHE A 99 -15.28 -11.26 5.09
N VAL A 100 -16.34 -11.83 5.64
CA VAL A 100 -16.79 -11.50 6.99
C VAL A 100 -16.14 -12.48 7.96
N SER A 101 -15.41 -11.97 8.95
CA SER A 101 -14.92 -12.79 10.06
C SER A 101 -15.87 -12.67 11.25
N TYR A 102 -16.30 -13.80 11.83
CA TYR A 102 -17.12 -13.78 13.03
C TYR A 102 -16.31 -13.53 14.30
N PHE A 103 -15.03 -13.93 14.32
CA PHE A 103 -14.14 -13.84 15.48
C PHE A 103 -13.20 -12.62 15.48
N ASN A 104 -13.14 -11.86 14.38
CA ASN A 104 -12.38 -10.61 14.31
C ASN A 104 -13.33 -9.43 14.02
N TYR A 105 -12.97 -8.23 14.48
CA TYR A 105 -13.65 -6.99 14.12
C TYR A 105 -13.34 -6.55 12.68
N GLN A 106 -12.13 -6.85 12.19
CA GLN A 106 -11.71 -6.64 10.82
C GLN A 106 -12.24 -7.75 9.89
N ASN A 107 -12.59 -7.36 8.68
CA ASN A 107 -13.05 -8.20 7.59
C ASN A 107 -11.85 -8.55 6.69
N PRO A 108 -11.44 -9.83 6.63
CA PRO A 108 -10.29 -10.24 5.83
C PRO A 108 -10.45 -9.89 4.35
N ILE A 109 -9.34 -9.53 3.72
CA ILE A 109 -9.24 -9.31 2.27
C ILE A 109 -8.33 -10.40 1.70
N SER A 110 -8.84 -11.19 0.76
CA SER A 110 -8.03 -12.07 -0.06
C SER A 110 -7.64 -11.36 -1.34
N ILE A 111 -6.37 -11.49 -1.72
CA ILE A 111 -5.81 -10.95 -2.96
C ILE A 111 -5.43 -12.13 -3.84
N THR A 112 -5.96 -12.16 -5.06
CA THR A 112 -5.59 -13.16 -6.07
C THR A 112 -5.11 -12.43 -7.31
N ARG A 113 -3.96 -12.85 -7.86
CA ARG A 113 -3.54 -12.41 -9.18
C ARG A 113 -4.14 -13.38 -10.19
N LEU A 114 -4.94 -12.86 -11.11
CA LEU A 114 -5.46 -13.66 -12.21
C LEU A 114 -4.35 -13.82 -13.25
N THR A 115 -4.06 -15.07 -13.60
CA THR A 115 -3.25 -15.41 -14.77
C THR A 115 -4.21 -15.72 -15.90
N GLU A 116 -4.08 -15.01 -17.02
CA GLU A 116 -4.71 -15.42 -18.28
C GLU A 116 -4.16 -16.77 -18.75
#